data_AF-A0A816LWR9-F1
#
_entry.id   AF-A0A816LWR9-F1
#
_cell.length_a   1.000
_cell.length_b   1.000
_cell.length_c   1.000
_cell.angle_alpha   90.00
_cell.angle_beta   90.00
_cell.angle_gamma   90.00
#
_symmetry.space_group_name_H-M   'P 1'
#
loop_
_entity.id
_entity.type
_entity.pdbx_description
1 polymer ?
#
loop_
_entity_poly.entity_id
_entity_poly.type
_entity_poly.pdbx_seq_one_letter_code
_entity_poly.pdbx_strand_id
1 'polypeptide(L)'
;MKLSINRYLHNFFNFHLCLAVKFSYHLMSYIFFLLLFSYVLLFKFSPPTSDYPSIHWTEILTIILVSSMLIEETHYFLTQDNLQLIGQAKSCFRDFFKPMTMIGFILFYIGLILRFTNAGTEEDFIAARVVMAIDVEIWWLRCLSFIIVIPSMGPHLVAITKMLKDLSFFLIIIAVVMIGYGVASRSMVYYPQGNNVTLTTGSPDTSFSGRAIFRNVLYPVYYLMYGDFGDERTDLDNNSGTAWATADQVLLAIHMIFVNILLVNLLIAMFNKRFDEVNEDARTVWHSQQYLFTREYFTRSPFMPPISLIYNIYYLSRMLVFFIRREFFHGSADRSAKTFKIIAINKDLLEEWREFEGASTYTYALNEVKILKAASQKFKKGSDSSSTQKETKAGNSEDLNEAADNVRDVQDNLSKLNSTIEGMKLGFKNYFIGEQKQHNMKKKN
;
A
#
# COMPACT_ATOMS: atom_id res chain seq x y z
N MET A 1 -7.24 41.57 27.43
CA MET A 1 -7.28 40.17 27.93
C MET A 1 -8.19 39.26 27.09
N LYS A 2 -9.46 39.60 26.76
CA LYS A 2 -10.32 38.75 25.90
C LYS A 2 -9.80 38.55 24.46
N LEU A 3 -9.23 39.60 23.85
CA LEU A 3 -8.64 39.55 22.50
C LEU A 3 -7.37 38.68 22.42
N SER A 4 -6.59 38.55 23.50
CA SER A 4 -5.42 37.67 23.52
C SER A 4 -5.86 36.21 23.66
N ILE A 5 -6.82 35.91 24.55
CA ILE A 5 -7.34 34.54 24.75
C ILE A 5 -7.94 33.99 23.44
N ASN A 6 -8.71 34.79 22.70
CA ASN A 6 -9.32 34.33 21.45
C ASN A 6 -8.26 34.04 20.36
N ARG A 7 -7.16 34.82 20.34
CA ARG A 7 -6.02 34.60 19.45
C ARG A 7 -5.24 33.34 19.84
N TYR A 8 -5.06 33.09 21.15
CA TYR A 8 -4.45 31.86 21.65
C TYR A 8 -5.29 30.63 21.32
N LEU A 9 -6.62 30.68 21.52
CA LEU A 9 -7.53 29.59 21.15
C LEU A 9 -7.49 29.33 19.64
N HIS A 10 -7.52 30.38 18.82
CA HIS A 10 -7.41 30.25 17.37
C HIS A 10 -6.08 29.59 16.94
N ASN A 11 -4.96 30.02 17.52
CA ASN A 11 -3.65 29.43 17.26
C ASN A 11 -3.57 27.97 17.73
N PHE A 12 -4.18 27.65 18.87
CA PHE A 12 -4.25 26.30 19.42
C PHE A 12 -5.05 25.35 18.51
N PHE A 13 -6.22 25.81 18.02
CA PHE A 13 -7.01 25.07 17.03
C PHE A 13 -6.23 24.87 15.72
N ASN A 14 -5.59 25.93 15.20
CA ASN A 14 -4.78 25.82 13.98
C ASN A 14 -3.61 24.84 14.13
N PHE A 15 -2.99 24.79 15.31
CA PHE A 15 -1.94 23.82 15.61
C PHE A 15 -2.47 22.38 15.58
N HIS A 16 -3.63 22.11 16.20
CA HIS A 16 -4.25 20.78 16.21
C HIS A 16 -4.86 20.39 14.85
N LEU A 17 -5.12 21.37 13.99
CA LEU A 17 -5.54 21.15 12.61
C LEU A 17 -4.37 20.83 11.67
N CYS A 18 -3.12 21.10 12.07
CA CYS A 18 -1.94 20.79 11.28
C CYS A 18 -1.82 19.28 11.05
N LEU A 19 -1.58 18.90 9.78
CA LEU A 19 -1.52 17.50 9.35
C LEU A 19 -0.44 16.69 10.10
N ALA A 20 0.73 17.28 10.32
CA ALA A 20 1.83 16.64 11.02
C ALA A 20 1.47 16.31 12.48
N VAL A 21 0.77 17.24 13.15
CA VAL A 21 0.32 17.07 14.54
C VAL A 21 -0.76 15.98 14.61
N LYS A 22 -1.75 16.02 13.71
CA LYS A 22 -2.76 14.96 13.59
C LYS A 22 -2.11 13.59 13.38
N PHE A 23 -1.19 13.48 12.43
CA PHE A 23 -0.47 12.24 12.16
C PHE A 23 0.28 11.72 13.39
N SER A 24 1.01 12.60 14.09
CA SER A 24 1.73 12.25 15.31
C SER A 24 0.80 11.71 16.39
N TYR A 25 -0.37 12.32 16.59
CA TYR A 25 -1.37 11.80 17.53
C TYR A 25 -1.92 10.46 17.08
N HIS A 26 -2.31 10.29 15.83
CA HIS A 26 -2.76 8.99 15.32
C HIS A 26 -1.71 7.90 15.51
N LEU A 27 -0.43 8.20 15.23
CA LEU A 27 0.68 7.27 15.43
C LEU A 27 0.86 6.91 16.91
N MET A 28 0.89 7.90 17.81
CA MET A 28 1.01 7.67 19.26
C MET A 28 -0.16 6.84 19.80
N SER A 29 -1.39 7.13 19.38
CA SER A 29 -2.56 6.33 19.73
C SER A 29 -2.46 4.90 19.27
N TYR A 30 -1.91 4.71 18.08
CA TYR A 30 -1.84 3.41 17.45
C TYR A 30 -0.77 2.54 18.12
N ILE A 31 0.38 3.11 18.46
CA ILE A 31 1.39 2.42 19.28
C ILE A 31 0.81 2.10 20.66
N PHE A 32 0.08 3.02 21.30
CA PHE A 32 -0.60 2.74 22.57
C PHE A 32 -1.61 1.59 22.43
N PHE A 33 -2.42 1.59 21.37
CA PHE A 33 -3.32 0.48 21.05
C PHE A 33 -2.60 -0.85 20.94
N LEU A 34 -1.49 -0.93 20.18
CA LEU A 34 -0.72 -2.17 19.99
C LEU A 34 -0.17 -2.70 21.31
N LEU A 35 0.39 -1.81 22.13
CA LEU A 35 0.92 -2.17 23.45
C LEU A 35 -0.19 -2.63 24.39
N LEU A 36 -1.32 -1.93 24.40
CA LEU A 36 -2.48 -2.31 25.20
C LEU A 36 -3.06 -3.66 24.76
N PHE A 37 -3.23 -3.86 23.46
CA PHE A 37 -3.81 -5.10 22.92
C PHE A 37 -2.90 -6.29 23.23
N SER A 38 -1.58 -6.11 23.06
CA SER A 38 -0.58 -7.09 23.47
C SER A 38 -0.66 -7.37 24.98
N TYR A 39 -0.71 -6.33 25.83
CA TYR A 39 -0.85 -6.50 27.28
C TYR A 39 -2.10 -7.29 27.68
N VAL A 40 -3.24 -7.02 27.02
CA VAL A 40 -4.49 -7.75 27.27
C VAL A 40 -4.33 -9.24 26.96
N LEU A 41 -3.80 -9.59 25.79
CA LEU A 41 -3.64 -11.00 25.40
C LEU A 41 -2.61 -11.77 26.24
N LEU A 42 -1.53 -11.11 26.67
CA LEU A 42 -0.49 -11.76 27.46
C LEU A 42 -0.89 -11.96 28.92
N PHE A 43 -1.50 -10.95 29.56
CA PHE A 43 -1.63 -10.93 31.03
C PHE A 43 -3.07 -11.00 31.56
N LYS A 44 -4.06 -10.59 30.78
CA LYS A 44 -5.44 -10.38 31.29
C LYS A 44 -6.51 -11.17 30.53
N PHE A 45 -6.13 -11.93 29.50
CA PHE A 45 -7.03 -12.80 28.76
C PHE A 45 -7.23 -14.12 29.50
N SER A 46 -8.11 -14.10 30.50
CA SER A 46 -8.45 -15.25 31.36
C SER A 46 -9.80 -15.87 30.97
N PRO A 47 -10.00 -17.17 31.22
CA PRO A 47 -11.30 -17.81 30.99
C PRO A 47 -12.36 -17.22 31.92
N PRO A 48 -13.64 -17.25 31.51
CA PRO A 48 -14.75 -16.87 32.37
C PRO A 48 -14.86 -17.87 33.54
N THR A 49 -14.52 -17.43 34.75
CA THR A 49 -14.78 -18.19 35.99
C THR A 49 -16.22 -17.98 36.46
N SER A 50 -16.81 -18.99 37.10
CA SER A 50 -18.24 -19.12 37.42
C SER A 50 -18.94 -17.94 38.10
N ASP A 51 -18.21 -17.04 38.76
CA ASP A 51 -18.83 -16.02 39.61
C ASP A 51 -18.96 -14.64 38.93
N TYR A 52 -18.14 -14.32 37.91
CA TYR A 52 -18.24 -13.06 37.16
C TYR A 52 -17.62 -13.19 35.76
N PRO A 53 -18.17 -12.51 34.72
CA PRO A 53 -17.44 -12.35 33.47
C PRO A 53 -16.14 -11.61 33.79
N SER A 54 -15.01 -12.31 33.68
CA SER A 54 -13.65 -11.83 34.01
C SER A 54 -13.13 -10.82 32.98
N ILE A 55 -14.00 -9.92 32.50
CA ILE A 55 -13.64 -8.87 31.56
C ILE A 55 -12.94 -7.76 32.34
N HIS A 56 -11.62 -7.72 32.22
CA HIS A 56 -10.85 -6.61 32.76
C HIS A 56 -11.15 -5.32 31.97
N TRP A 57 -11.16 -4.18 32.63
CA TRP A 57 -11.47 -2.89 32.00
C TRP A 57 -10.55 -2.55 30.81
N THR A 58 -9.33 -3.08 30.79
CA THR A 58 -8.37 -2.91 29.67
C THR A 58 -8.84 -3.61 28.39
N GLU A 59 -9.57 -4.71 28.51
CA GLU A 59 -10.14 -5.40 27.36
C GLU A 59 -11.30 -4.60 26.78
N ILE A 60 -12.19 -4.10 27.64
CA ILE A 60 -13.27 -3.17 27.24
C ILE A 60 -12.67 -1.96 26.52
N LEU A 61 -11.59 -1.39 27.05
CA LEU A 61 -10.91 -0.26 26.43
C LEU A 61 -10.32 -0.61 25.05
N THR A 62 -9.80 -1.82 24.88
CA THR A 62 -9.30 -2.31 23.58
C THR A 62 -10.45 -2.46 22.58
N ILE A 63 -11.59 -3.01 23.00
CA ILE A 63 -12.80 -3.16 22.17
C ILE A 63 -13.31 -1.79 21.71
N ILE A 64 -13.38 -0.81 22.63
CA ILE A 64 -13.76 0.57 22.32
C ILE A 64 -12.80 1.18 21.29
N LEU A 65 -11.50 0.96 21.46
CA LEU A 65 -10.46 1.52 20.60
C LEU A 65 -10.51 0.96 19.17
N VAL A 66 -10.64 -0.37 19.02
CA VAL A 66 -10.81 -1.01 17.70
C VAL A 66 -12.13 -0.58 17.05
N SER A 67 -13.21 -0.53 17.82
CA SER A 67 -14.51 -0.08 17.32
C SER A 67 -14.46 1.38 16.86
N SER A 68 -13.74 2.24 17.57
CA SER A 68 -13.52 3.63 17.13
C SER A 68 -12.76 3.70 15.81
N MET A 69 -11.71 2.90 15.64
CA MET A 69 -10.96 2.81 14.38
C MET A 69 -11.83 2.31 13.22
N LEU A 70 -12.73 1.35 13.48
CA LEU A 70 -13.71 0.89 12.47
C LEU A 70 -14.67 2.01 12.07
N ILE A 71 -15.21 2.73 13.05
CA ILE A 71 -16.11 3.86 12.83
C ILE A 71 -15.40 4.96 12.03
N GLU A 72 -14.13 5.24 12.30
CA GLU A 72 -13.35 6.21 11.54
C GLU A 72 -13.12 5.78 10.09
N GLU A 73 -12.82 4.50 9.85
CA GLU A 73 -12.63 3.96 8.49
C GLU A 73 -13.94 3.94 7.69
N THR A 74 -15.05 3.58 8.32
CA THR A 74 -16.38 3.64 7.70
C THR A 74 -16.79 5.08 7.39
N HIS A 75 -16.60 6.02 8.33
CA HIS A 75 -16.85 7.43 8.09
C HIS A 75 -16.05 7.97 6.89
N TYR A 76 -14.77 7.59 6.80
CA TYR A 76 -13.93 7.95 5.65
C TYR A 76 -14.50 7.40 4.33
N PHE A 77 -14.90 6.13 4.31
CA PHE A 77 -15.50 5.50 3.14
C PHE A 77 -16.82 6.17 2.71
N LEU A 78 -17.68 6.53 3.67
CA LEU A 78 -18.96 7.22 3.41
C LEU A 78 -18.80 8.68 2.94
N THR A 79 -17.69 9.33 3.30
CA THR A 79 -17.44 10.75 2.99
C THR A 79 -16.76 10.93 1.62
N GLN A 80 -16.23 9.86 1.01
CA GLN A 80 -15.67 9.96 -0.34
C GLN A 80 -16.78 10.14 -1.41
N ASP A 81 -16.61 11.17 -2.24
CA ASP A 81 -17.60 11.80 -3.13
C ASP A 81 -18.24 10.94 -4.27
N ASN A 82 -18.10 9.61 -4.31
CA ASN A 82 -18.73 8.80 -5.37
C ASN A 82 -19.70 7.74 -4.81
N LEU A 83 -20.99 7.83 -5.16
CA LEU A 83 -22.01 6.81 -4.83
C LEU A 83 -21.78 5.44 -5.53
N GLN A 84 -20.72 5.27 -6.31
CA GLN A 84 -20.37 4.00 -6.94
C GLN A 84 -19.52 3.12 -6.00
N LEU A 85 -20.18 2.57 -4.96
CA LEU A 85 -19.56 1.73 -3.92
C LEU A 85 -18.73 0.56 -4.51
N ILE A 86 -19.15 0.00 -5.64
CA ILE A 86 -18.50 -1.15 -6.29
C ILE A 86 -17.17 -0.75 -6.96
N GLY A 87 -17.12 0.43 -7.61
CA GLY A 87 -15.89 0.95 -8.22
C GLY A 87 -14.85 1.35 -7.17
N GLN A 88 -15.31 1.87 -6.04
CA GLN A 88 -14.46 2.24 -4.90
C GLN A 88 -13.93 1.02 -4.14
N ALA A 89 -14.75 -0.02 -3.93
CA ALA A 89 -14.30 -1.27 -3.31
C ALA A 89 -13.17 -1.90 -4.13
N LYS A 90 -13.30 -1.94 -5.46
CA LYS A 90 -12.24 -2.41 -6.37
C LYS A 90 -10.97 -1.54 -6.29
N SER A 91 -11.12 -0.23 -6.09
CA SER A 91 -9.98 0.67 -5.84
C SER A 91 -9.35 0.45 -4.45
N CYS A 92 -10.13 0.05 -3.45
CA CYS A 92 -9.66 -0.23 -2.09
C CYS A 92 -8.77 -1.48 -2.04
N PHE A 93 -9.08 -2.50 -2.84
CA PHE A 93 -8.25 -3.70 -3.01
C PHE A 93 -6.92 -3.46 -3.74
N ARG A 94 -6.68 -2.26 -4.27
CA ARG A 94 -5.42 -1.94 -4.96
C ARG A 94 -4.29 -1.63 -3.98
N ASP A 95 -4.62 -1.13 -2.79
CA ASP A 95 -3.62 -0.76 -1.78
C ASP A 95 -3.34 -1.96 -0.87
N PHE A 96 -2.08 -2.35 -0.70
CA PHE A 96 -1.70 -3.56 0.05
C PHE A 96 -2.23 -3.59 1.51
N PHE A 97 -2.24 -2.44 2.18
CA PHE A 97 -2.60 -2.34 3.60
C PHE A 97 -4.11 -2.26 3.89
N LYS A 98 -4.94 -1.87 2.91
CA LYS A 98 -6.40 -1.73 3.07
C LYS A 98 -7.15 -3.08 3.20
N PRO A 99 -6.94 -4.11 2.35
CA PRO A 99 -7.57 -5.42 2.55
C PRO A 99 -7.07 -6.09 3.82
N MET A 100 -5.78 -5.94 4.14
CA MET A 100 -5.20 -6.43 5.39
C MET A 100 -5.90 -5.83 6.62
N THR A 101 -6.18 -4.52 6.60
CA THR A 101 -6.98 -3.83 7.62
C THR A 101 -8.39 -4.39 7.74
N MET A 102 -9.05 -4.67 6.61
CA MET A 102 -10.39 -5.27 6.62
C MET A 102 -10.38 -6.66 7.24
N ILE A 103 -9.38 -7.48 6.91
CA ILE A 103 -9.20 -8.82 7.49
C ILE A 103 -9.00 -8.72 9.01
N GLY A 104 -8.18 -7.78 9.49
CA GLY A 104 -7.98 -7.55 10.92
C GLY A 104 -9.28 -7.18 11.64
N PHE A 105 -10.08 -6.25 11.10
CA PHE A 105 -11.39 -5.95 11.70
C PHE A 105 -12.31 -7.18 11.74
N ILE A 106 -12.39 -7.95 10.66
CA ILE A 106 -13.24 -9.16 10.60
C ILE A 106 -12.79 -10.19 11.64
N LEU A 107 -11.49 -10.48 11.72
CA LEU A 107 -10.93 -11.44 12.68
C LEU A 107 -11.13 -10.99 14.12
N PHE A 108 -10.95 -9.69 14.42
CA PHE A 108 -11.19 -9.14 15.75
C PHE A 108 -12.63 -9.39 16.22
N TYR A 109 -13.63 -9.08 15.39
CA TYR A 109 -15.03 -9.30 15.77
C TYR A 109 -15.40 -10.78 15.82
N ILE A 110 -14.84 -11.63 14.95
CA ILE A 110 -15.01 -13.09 15.06
C ILE A 110 -14.44 -13.59 16.40
N GLY A 111 -13.24 -13.14 16.78
CA GLY A 111 -12.63 -13.48 18.07
C GLY A 111 -13.47 -13.01 19.26
N LEU A 112 -14.06 -11.82 19.19
CA LEU A 112 -14.99 -11.34 20.20
C LEU A 112 -16.28 -12.16 20.26
N ILE A 113 -16.88 -12.50 19.11
CA ILE A 113 -18.09 -13.33 19.06
C ILE A 113 -17.80 -14.69 19.69
N LEU A 114 -16.70 -15.36 19.33
CA LEU A 114 -16.28 -16.62 19.94
C LEU A 114 -16.07 -16.50 21.45
N ARG A 115 -15.53 -15.36 21.90
CA ARG A 115 -15.37 -15.08 23.33
C ARG A 115 -16.70 -14.90 24.09
N PHE A 116 -17.74 -14.34 23.46
CA PHE A 116 -19.01 -14.01 24.13
C PHE A 116 -20.14 -15.03 23.93
N THR A 117 -20.15 -15.76 22.82
CA THR A 117 -21.32 -16.57 22.42
C THR A 117 -21.45 -17.84 23.26
N ASN A 118 -20.33 -18.44 23.68
CA ASN A 118 -20.29 -19.68 24.44
C ASN A 118 -19.29 -19.59 25.60
N ALA A 119 -19.53 -18.67 26.53
CA ALA A 119 -18.67 -18.43 27.71
C ALA A 119 -18.58 -19.64 28.70
N GLY A 120 -18.92 -20.85 28.29
CA GLY A 120 -18.93 -22.07 29.12
C GLY A 120 -18.11 -23.25 28.60
N THR A 121 -17.62 -23.23 27.35
CA THR A 121 -16.81 -24.31 26.76
C THR A 121 -15.33 -23.90 26.69
N GLU A 122 -14.43 -24.66 27.32
CA GLU A 122 -12.98 -24.37 27.30
C GLU A 122 -12.40 -24.33 25.88
N GLU A 123 -12.95 -25.13 24.96
CA GLU A 123 -12.52 -25.20 23.56
C GLU A 123 -12.76 -23.90 22.78
N ASP A 124 -13.93 -23.27 22.96
CA ASP A 124 -14.28 -22.02 22.27
C ASP A 124 -13.44 -20.85 22.80
N PHE A 125 -13.10 -20.85 24.09
CA PHE A 125 -12.18 -19.87 24.67
C PHE A 125 -10.77 -19.99 24.10
N ILE A 126 -10.26 -21.23 23.95
CA ILE A 126 -8.96 -21.48 23.31
C ILE A 126 -8.99 -21.00 21.86
N ALA A 127 -10.06 -21.30 21.12
CA ALA A 127 -10.24 -20.84 19.75
C ALA A 127 -10.25 -19.30 19.67
N ALA A 128 -11.00 -18.63 20.54
CA ALA A 128 -11.03 -17.17 20.62
C ALA A 128 -9.62 -16.59 20.90
N ARG A 129 -8.87 -17.19 21.83
CA ARG A 129 -7.50 -16.76 22.14
C ARG A 129 -6.58 -16.88 20.93
N VAL A 130 -6.66 -17.98 20.19
CA VAL A 130 -5.85 -18.20 18.98
C VAL A 130 -6.21 -17.20 17.89
N VAL A 131 -7.50 -16.98 17.64
CA VAL A 131 -7.96 -15.99 16.64
C VAL A 131 -7.48 -14.59 16.99
N MET A 132 -7.61 -14.18 18.26
CA MET A 132 -7.15 -12.86 18.71
C MET A 132 -5.62 -12.73 18.68
N ALA A 133 -4.86 -13.82 18.90
CA ALA A 133 -3.40 -13.82 18.77
C ALA A 133 -2.96 -13.59 17.32
N ILE A 134 -3.61 -14.26 16.35
CA ILE A 134 -3.39 -14.02 14.93
C ILE A 134 -3.78 -12.59 14.55
N ASP A 135 -4.87 -12.08 15.12
CA ASP A 135 -5.30 -10.71 14.85
C ASP A 135 -4.28 -9.66 15.32
N VAL A 136 -3.66 -9.82 16.51
CA VAL A 136 -2.58 -8.94 16.98
C VAL A 136 -1.44 -8.83 15.97
N GLU A 137 -1.04 -9.94 15.35
CA GLU A 137 0.01 -9.97 14.31
C GLU A 137 -0.36 -9.05 13.13
N ILE A 138 -1.62 -9.11 12.68
CA ILE A 138 -2.13 -8.28 11.58
C ILE A 138 -2.08 -6.80 11.96
N TRP A 139 -2.42 -6.44 13.20
CA TRP A 139 -2.29 -5.06 13.68
C TRP A 139 -0.83 -4.61 13.74
N TRP A 140 0.11 -5.46 14.18
CA TRP A 140 1.54 -5.12 14.14
C TRP A 140 2.06 -4.89 12.73
N LEU A 141 1.72 -5.78 11.79
CA LEU A 141 2.09 -5.62 10.39
C LEU A 141 1.44 -4.37 9.75
N ARG A 142 0.22 -3.99 10.19
CA ARG A 142 -0.43 -2.74 9.74
C ARG A 142 0.34 -1.50 10.23
N CYS A 143 1.13 -1.59 11.30
CA CYS A 143 2.01 -0.50 11.74
C CYS A 143 2.97 -0.03 10.62
N LEU A 144 3.39 -0.94 9.73
CA LEU A 144 4.24 -0.61 8.58
C LEU A 144 3.62 0.45 7.66
N SER A 145 2.28 0.56 7.62
CA SER A 145 1.60 1.59 6.82
C SER A 145 1.97 3.02 7.23
N PHE A 146 2.35 3.26 8.49
CA PHE A 146 2.82 4.56 8.96
C PHE A 146 4.23 4.90 8.43
N ILE A 147 5.05 3.90 8.11
CA ILE A 147 6.42 4.08 7.58
C ILE A 147 6.39 4.68 6.17
N ILE A 148 5.29 4.48 5.40
CA ILE A 148 5.11 5.07 4.07
C ILE A 148 5.29 6.61 4.10
N VAL A 149 4.94 7.25 5.20
CA VAL A 149 5.01 8.72 5.33
C VAL A 149 6.47 9.22 5.40
N ILE A 150 7.39 8.37 5.89
CA ILE A 150 8.79 8.75 6.12
C ILE A 150 9.53 8.79 4.77
N PRO A 151 10.12 9.93 4.38
CA PRO A 151 10.78 10.09 3.07
C PRO A 151 11.88 9.09 2.76
N SER A 152 12.65 8.67 3.77
CA SER A 152 13.75 7.72 3.58
C SER A 152 13.27 6.28 3.38
N MET A 153 12.19 5.88 4.06
CA MET A 153 11.75 4.48 4.14
C MET A 153 10.53 4.17 3.26
N GLY A 154 9.73 5.18 2.93
CA GLY A 154 8.50 5.00 2.15
C GLY A 154 8.71 4.32 0.80
N PRO A 155 9.63 4.81 -0.07
CA PRO A 155 9.91 4.18 -1.36
C PRO A 155 10.36 2.72 -1.22
N HIS A 156 11.18 2.39 -0.22
CA HIS A 156 11.65 1.03 0.05
C HIS A 156 10.49 0.09 0.40
N LEU A 157 9.57 0.54 1.25
CA LEU A 157 8.38 -0.26 1.62
C LEU A 157 7.45 -0.48 0.42
N VAL A 158 7.23 0.55 -0.41
CA VAL A 158 6.46 0.43 -1.65
C VAL A 158 7.11 -0.60 -2.58
N ALA A 159 8.43 -0.54 -2.73
CA ALA A 159 9.18 -1.47 -3.55
C ALA A 159 9.00 -2.92 -3.04
N ILE A 160 9.14 -3.17 -1.73
CA ILE A 160 8.94 -4.50 -1.12
C ILE A 160 7.53 -5.04 -1.43
N THR A 161 6.48 -4.24 -1.24
CA THR A 161 5.10 -4.69 -1.49
C THR A 161 4.84 -5.05 -2.95
N LYS A 162 5.46 -4.33 -3.89
CA LYS A 162 5.35 -4.61 -5.33
C LYS A 162 6.14 -5.87 -5.72
N MET A 163 7.36 -6.02 -5.20
CA MET A 163 8.19 -7.21 -5.45
C MET A 163 7.57 -8.49 -4.93
N LEU A 164 6.95 -8.48 -3.73
CA LEU A 164 6.30 -9.66 -3.18
C LEU A 164 5.17 -10.18 -4.08
N LYS A 165 4.42 -9.28 -4.72
CA LYS A 165 3.38 -9.68 -5.68
C LYS A 165 3.99 -10.30 -6.94
N ASP A 166 5.06 -9.72 -7.45
CA ASP A 166 5.74 -10.17 -8.66
C ASP A 166 6.48 -11.51 -8.46
N LEU A 167 6.95 -11.79 -7.23
CA LEU A 167 7.66 -13.02 -6.87
C LEU A 167 6.74 -14.13 -6.34
N SER A 168 5.44 -13.87 -6.21
CA SER A 168 4.46 -14.83 -5.70
C SER A 168 4.45 -16.16 -6.48
N PHE A 169 4.59 -16.10 -7.81
CA PHE A 169 4.67 -17.30 -8.64
C PHE A 169 5.88 -18.19 -8.31
N PHE A 170 7.02 -17.57 -7.96
CA PHE A 170 8.21 -18.34 -7.60
C PHE A 170 8.06 -19.01 -6.23
N LEU A 171 7.39 -18.35 -5.28
CA LEU A 171 7.05 -18.96 -3.99
C LEU A 171 6.17 -20.22 -4.17
N ILE A 172 5.30 -20.24 -5.18
CA ILE A 172 4.50 -21.42 -5.52
C ILE A 172 5.41 -22.57 -6.00
N ILE A 173 6.43 -22.30 -6.80
CA ILE A 173 7.40 -23.32 -7.24
C ILE A 173 8.10 -23.93 -6.02
N ILE A 174 8.60 -23.09 -5.11
CA ILE A 174 9.23 -23.57 -3.86
C ILE A 174 8.23 -24.44 -3.07
N ALA A 175 6.98 -23.99 -2.91
CA ALA A 175 5.96 -24.74 -2.18
C ALA A 175 5.66 -26.11 -2.81
N VAL A 176 5.60 -26.22 -4.15
CA VAL A 176 5.38 -27.49 -4.84
C VAL A 176 6.53 -28.47 -4.61
N VAL A 177 7.77 -28.00 -4.74
CA VAL A 177 8.97 -28.83 -4.51
C VAL A 177 9.07 -29.27 -3.04
N MET A 178 8.75 -28.37 -2.12
CA MET A 178 8.67 -28.64 -0.68
C MET A 178 7.66 -29.74 -0.36
N ILE A 179 6.41 -29.59 -0.84
CA ILE A 179 5.35 -30.58 -0.61
C ILE A 179 5.75 -31.93 -1.22
N GLY A 180 6.28 -31.94 -2.45
CA GLY A 180 6.69 -33.15 -3.14
C GLY A 180 7.75 -33.94 -2.36
N TYR A 181 8.79 -33.26 -1.89
CA TYR A 181 9.82 -33.88 -1.04
C TYR A 181 9.24 -34.35 0.30
N GLY A 182 8.43 -33.54 0.98
CA GLY A 182 7.86 -33.91 2.27
C GLY A 182 7.02 -35.19 2.21
N VAL A 183 6.20 -35.32 1.16
CA VAL A 183 5.37 -36.51 0.96
C VAL A 183 6.25 -37.73 0.70
N ALA A 184 7.25 -37.60 -0.18
CA ALA A 184 8.17 -38.70 -0.50
C ALA A 184 8.98 -39.15 0.72
N SER A 185 9.60 -38.21 1.44
CA SER A 185 10.41 -38.49 2.62
C SER A 185 9.58 -39.14 3.74
N ARG A 186 8.39 -38.61 4.04
CA ARG A 186 7.51 -39.23 5.04
C ARG A 186 7.02 -40.61 4.62
N SER A 187 6.78 -40.85 3.34
CA SER A 187 6.41 -42.19 2.87
C SER A 187 7.53 -43.23 3.02
N MET A 188 8.80 -42.82 2.98
CA MET A 188 9.94 -43.73 3.11
C MET A 188 10.30 -43.99 4.58
N VAL A 189 10.36 -42.93 5.39
CA VAL A 189 10.76 -43.02 6.80
C VAL A 189 9.66 -43.62 7.67
N TYR A 190 8.39 -43.30 7.38
CA TYR A 190 7.23 -43.84 8.10
C TYR A 190 6.52 -44.89 7.26
N TYR A 191 7.24 -45.95 6.88
CA TYR A 191 6.58 -47.17 6.45
C TYR A 191 5.91 -47.81 7.68
N PRO A 192 4.60 -48.14 7.65
CA PRO A 192 3.93 -48.78 8.78
C PRO A 192 4.48 -50.20 8.92
N GLN A 193 5.52 -50.39 9.72
CA GLN A 193 5.83 -51.71 10.22
C GLN A 193 4.67 -52.14 11.11
N GLY A 194 4.00 -53.21 10.70
CA GLY A 194 2.90 -53.81 11.43
C GLY A 194 3.26 -53.99 12.90
N ASN A 195 2.40 -53.44 13.75
CA ASN A 195 2.07 -53.82 15.12
C ASN A 195 3.15 -53.94 16.21
N ASN A 196 4.45 -53.73 15.97
CA ASN A 196 5.47 -54.19 16.93
C ASN A 196 6.46 -53.13 17.43
N VAL A 197 6.36 -51.85 17.05
CA VAL A 197 7.28 -50.83 17.57
C VAL A 197 6.65 -50.11 18.76
N THR A 198 7.06 -50.53 19.95
CA THR A 198 6.68 -49.95 21.24
C THR A 198 7.17 -48.51 21.38
N LEU A 199 6.23 -47.59 21.23
CA LEU A 199 5.98 -46.41 22.09
C LEU A 199 7.14 -46.01 23.01
N THR A 200 8.08 -45.19 22.52
CA THR A 200 8.86 -44.29 23.39
C THR A 200 9.01 -42.86 22.87
N THR A 201 8.59 -42.56 21.65
CA THR A 201 8.36 -41.19 21.18
C THR A 201 7.06 -41.17 20.38
N GLY A 202 6.23 -40.14 20.62
CA GLY A 202 4.80 -40.13 20.32
C GLY A 202 4.41 -40.76 19.00
N SER A 203 3.53 -41.76 19.06
CA SER A 203 2.97 -42.45 17.89
C SER A 203 2.56 -41.43 16.81
N PRO A 204 2.97 -41.62 15.55
CA PRO A 204 2.50 -40.78 14.46
C PRO A 204 0.99 -40.94 14.40
N ASP A 205 0.25 -39.83 14.47
CA ASP A 205 -1.19 -39.84 14.25
C ASP A 205 -1.45 -40.45 12.86
N THR A 206 -1.89 -41.71 12.81
CA THR A 206 -2.22 -42.41 11.56
C THR A 206 -3.58 -41.98 11.00
N SER A 207 -4.27 -41.07 11.69
CA SER A 207 -5.51 -40.49 11.21
C SER A 207 -5.23 -39.52 10.06
N PHE A 208 -6.02 -39.63 8.98
CA PHE A 208 -6.04 -38.65 7.91
C PHE A 208 -6.64 -37.34 8.44
N SER A 209 -5.82 -36.56 9.13
CA SER A 209 -6.16 -35.22 9.62
C SER A 209 -5.20 -34.21 9.02
N GLY A 210 -5.71 -33.03 8.65
CA GLY A 210 -4.86 -31.93 8.15
C GLY A 210 -3.74 -31.55 9.13
N ARG A 211 -3.98 -31.73 10.43
CA ARG A 211 -2.99 -31.54 11.50
C ARG A 211 -1.83 -32.53 11.39
N ALA A 212 -2.12 -33.81 11.18
CA ALA A 212 -1.10 -34.84 11.01
C ALA A 212 -0.26 -34.59 9.75
N ILE A 213 -0.91 -34.20 8.64
CA ILE A 213 -0.20 -33.86 7.39
C ILE A 213 0.71 -32.66 7.62
N PHE A 214 0.23 -31.57 8.23
CA PHE A 214 1.07 -30.39 8.43
C PHE A 214 2.26 -30.67 9.35
N ARG A 215 2.02 -31.28 10.52
CA ARG A 215 3.05 -31.59 11.51
C ARG A 215 4.09 -32.58 10.97
N ASN A 216 3.65 -33.59 10.23
CA ASN A 216 4.55 -34.63 9.78
C ASN A 216 5.20 -34.21 8.45
N VAL A 217 4.44 -33.78 7.45
CA VAL A 217 4.96 -33.54 6.09
C VAL A 217 5.60 -32.16 5.94
N LEU A 218 4.87 -31.10 6.26
CA LEU A 218 5.29 -29.73 5.92
C LEU A 218 6.29 -29.14 6.91
N TYR A 219 6.05 -29.33 8.20
CA TYR A 219 6.83 -28.72 9.28
C TYR A 219 8.32 -29.04 9.19
N PRO A 220 8.78 -30.31 9.11
CA PRO A 220 10.21 -30.61 9.08
C PRO A 220 10.90 -30.13 7.81
N VAL A 221 10.18 -30.14 6.68
CA VAL A 221 10.72 -29.69 5.39
C VAL A 221 10.91 -28.18 5.36
N TYR A 222 10.06 -27.44 6.08
CA TYR A 222 10.26 -26.00 6.25
C TYR A 222 11.54 -25.66 6.99
N TYR A 223 11.81 -26.33 8.12
CA TYR A 223 13.05 -26.11 8.89
C TYR A 223 14.30 -26.50 8.09
N LEU A 224 14.17 -27.50 7.22
CA LEU A 224 15.25 -27.93 6.34
C LEU A 224 15.72 -26.84 5.36
N MET A 225 14.82 -25.97 4.88
CA MET A 225 15.21 -24.82 4.06
C MET A 225 16.15 -23.87 4.81
N TYR A 226 16.04 -23.80 6.14
CA TYR A 226 16.87 -22.96 6.99
C TYR A 226 18.09 -23.71 7.57
N GLY A 227 18.30 -24.97 7.17
CA GLY A 227 19.48 -25.75 7.56
C GLY A 227 19.34 -26.49 8.90
N ASP A 228 18.13 -26.63 9.44
CA ASP A 228 17.87 -27.51 10.57
C ASP A 228 17.40 -28.89 10.06
N PHE A 229 18.20 -29.91 10.35
CA PHE A 229 18.01 -31.28 9.84
C PHE A 229 17.21 -32.17 10.81
N GLY A 230 17.00 -31.73 12.05
CA GLY A 230 16.27 -32.44 13.10
C GLY A 230 16.99 -33.70 13.65
N ASP A 231 16.97 -33.86 14.97
CA ASP A 231 17.66 -34.98 15.66
C ASP A 231 17.06 -36.37 15.32
N GLU A 232 15.77 -36.43 14.99
CA GLU A 232 15.08 -37.69 14.60
C GLU A 232 15.71 -38.35 13.36
N ARG A 233 16.36 -37.58 12.47
CA ARG A 233 17.02 -38.13 11.28
C ARG A 233 18.43 -38.65 11.57
N THR A 234 19.13 -38.09 12.56
CA THR A 234 20.47 -38.53 12.96
C THR A 234 20.46 -39.85 13.74
N ASP A 235 19.35 -40.18 14.40
CA ASP A 235 19.22 -41.45 15.14
C ASP A 235 18.93 -42.66 14.24
N LEU A 236 18.42 -42.43 13.02
CA LEU A 236 18.21 -43.48 12.02
C LEU A 236 19.53 -44.09 11.51
N ASP A 237 20.61 -43.29 11.48
CA ASP A 237 21.97 -43.74 11.15
C ASP A 237 22.52 -44.69 12.23
N ASN A 238 22.15 -44.47 13.50
CA ASN A 238 22.70 -45.22 14.63
C ASN A 238 22.02 -46.58 14.85
N ASN A 239 20.76 -46.75 14.44
CA ASN A 239 19.97 -47.96 14.76
C ASN A 239 19.33 -48.68 13.57
N SER A 240 19.43 -48.19 12.33
CA SER A 240 18.76 -48.85 11.19
C SER A 240 19.49 -48.67 9.85
N GLY A 241 20.44 -49.57 9.58
CA GLY A 241 21.01 -49.80 8.25
C GLY A 241 20.01 -50.41 7.26
N THR A 242 18.91 -49.70 6.98
CA THR A 242 17.85 -50.12 6.06
C THR A 242 17.92 -49.32 4.76
N ALA A 243 17.68 -49.97 3.61
CA ALA A 243 17.83 -49.37 2.27
C ALA A 243 16.98 -48.09 2.06
N TRP A 244 15.86 -47.97 2.78
CA TRP A 244 14.95 -46.83 2.72
C TRP A 244 15.51 -45.58 3.43
N ALA A 245 16.21 -45.76 4.55
CA ALA A 245 16.85 -44.65 5.27
C ALA A 245 17.99 -44.05 4.42
N THR A 246 18.82 -44.90 3.80
CA THR A 246 19.84 -44.46 2.86
C THR A 246 19.25 -43.78 1.62
N ALA A 247 18.08 -44.25 1.14
CA ALA A 247 17.39 -43.61 0.02
C ALA A 247 16.83 -42.22 0.39
N ASP A 248 16.28 -42.05 1.61
CA ASP A 248 15.83 -40.75 2.12
C ASP A 248 16.99 -39.76 2.24
N GLN A 249 18.17 -40.19 2.71
CA GLN A 249 19.37 -39.35 2.78
C GLN A 249 19.84 -38.88 1.40
N VAL A 250 19.80 -39.75 0.40
CA VAL A 250 20.12 -39.37 -0.99
C VAL A 250 19.08 -38.37 -1.51
N LEU A 251 17.79 -38.62 -1.25
CA LEU A 251 16.71 -37.71 -1.65
C LEU A 251 16.83 -36.35 -0.95
N LEU A 252 17.21 -36.33 0.32
CA LEU A 252 17.51 -35.14 1.11
C LEU A 252 18.66 -34.34 0.48
N ALA A 253 19.76 -35.00 0.12
CA ALA A 253 20.89 -34.35 -0.54
C ALA A 253 20.45 -33.69 -1.86
N ILE A 254 19.66 -34.40 -2.67
CA ILE A 254 19.08 -33.86 -3.91
C ILE A 254 18.17 -32.67 -3.61
N HIS A 255 17.28 -32.78 -2.61
CA HIS A 255 16.39 -31.70 -2.20
C HIS A 255 17.16 -30.43 -1.80
N MET A 256 18.24 -30.57 -1.01
CA MET A 256 19.08 -29.45 -0.60
C MET A 256 19.76 -28.75 -1.78
N ILE A 257 20.20 -29.51 -2.79
CA ILE A 257 20.74 -28.94 -4.03
C ILE A 257 19.65 -28.14 -4.76
N PHE A 258 18.47 -28.72 -4.94
CA PHE A 258 17.40 -28.04 -5.67
C PHE A 258 16.82 -26.83 -4.92
N VAL A 259 16.53 -26.95 -3.64
CA VAL A 259 15.88 -25.86 -2.89
C VAL A 259 16.92 -24.86 -2.42
N ASN A 260 17.90 -25.28 -1.62
CA ASN A 260 18.78 -24.33 -0.94
C ASN A 260 19.86 -23.77 -1.87
N ILE A 261 20.44 -24.60 -2.74
CA ILE A 261 21.49 -24.14 -3.66
C ILE A 261 20.91 -23.51 -4.93
N LEU A 262 19.83 -24.06 -5.48
CA LEU A 262 19.28 -23.58 -6.75
C LEU A 262 18.12 -22.59 -6.54
N LEU A 263 17.01 -22.99 -5.93
CA LEU A 263 15.79 -22.18 -5.89
C LEU A 263 15.92 -20.96 -4.98
N VAL A 264 16.47 -21.10 -3.77
CA VAL A 264 16.65 -19.97 -2.84
C VAL A 264 17.65 -18.95 -3.40
N ASN A 265 18.78 -19.40 -3.96
CA ASN A 265 19.74 -18.49 -4.59
C ASN A 265 19.17 -17.80 -5.83
N LEU A 266 18.35 -18.52 -6.63
CA LEU A 266 17.62 -17.91 -7.73
C LEU A 266 16.58 -16.90 -7.23
N LEU A 267 15.88 -17.19 -6.12
CA LEU A 267 14.95 -16.25 -5.49
C LEU A 267 15.66 -14.98 -5.05
N ILE A 268 16.82 -15.10 -4.40
CA ILE A 268 17.64 -13.94 -4.01
C ILE A 268 18.07 -13.15 -5.25
N ALA A 269 18.53 -13.83 -6.32
CA ALA A 269 18.93 -13.18 -7.55
C ALA A 269 17.77 -12.44 -8.25
N MET A 270 16.58 -13.06 -8.31
CA MET A 270 15.39 -12.41 -8.83
C MET A 270 14.93 -11.27 -7.94
N PHE A 271 15.01 -11.41 -6.62
CA PHE A 271 14.67 -10.35 -5.67
C PHE A 271 15.58 -9.15 -5.89
N ASN A 272 16.90 -9.34 -5.99
CA ASN A 272 17.85 -8.25 -6.25
C ASN A 272 17.58 -7.56 -7.59
N LYS A 273 17.43 -8.33 -8.67
CA LYS A 273 17.14 -7.77 -9.99
C LYS A 273 15.82 -6.99 -10.01
N ARG A 274 14.75 -7.57 -9.46
CA ARG A 274 13.45 -6.90 -9.37
C ARG A 274 13.49 -5.71 -8.43
N PHE A 275 14.35 -5.75 -7.41
CA PHE A 275 14.52 -4.62 -6.50
C PHE A 275 15.05 -3.41 -7.22
N ASP A 276 16.10 -3.56 -8.02
CA ASP A 276 16.68 -2.46 -8.77
C ASP A 276 15.68 -1.88 -9.79
N GLU A 277 15.00 -2.74 -10.55
CA GLU A 277 13.99 -2.33 -11.54
C GLU A 277 12.81 -1.59 -10.89
N VAL A 278 12.30 -2.11 -9.76
CA VAL A 278 11.10 -1.57 -9.12
C VAL A 278 11.42 -0.32 -8.30
N ASN A 279 12.62 -0.19 -7.74
CA ASN A 279 12.98 0.94 -6.87
C ASN A 279 12.96 2.28 -7.62
N GLU A 280 13.30 2.30 -8.92
CA GLU A 280 13.20 3.50 -9.75
C GLU A 280 11.74 3.97 -9.91
N ASP A 281 10.83 3.04 -10.22
CA ASP A 281 9.39 3.29 -10.32
C ASP A 281 8.74 3.59 -8.97
N ALA A 282 9.25 2.98 -7.89
CA ALA A 282 8.65 3.02 -6.56
C ALA A 282 8.58 4.45 -6.01
N ARG A 283 9.52 5.33 -6.38
CA ARG A 283 9.48 6.76 -5.99
C ARG A 283 8.25 7.47 -6.54
N THR A 284 7.92 7.25 -7.81
CA THR A 284 6.73 7.86 -8.46
C THR A 284 5.44 7.33 -7.83
N VAL A 285 5.39 6.03 -7.58
CA VAL A 285 4.25 5.40 -6.88
C VAL A 285 4.13 5.93 -5.44
N TRP A 286 5.26 6.08 -4.75
CA TRP A 286 5.31 6.62 -3.40
C TRP A 286 4.78 8.07 -3.34
N HIS A 287 5.19 8.96 -4.25
CA HIS A 287 4.63 10.31 -4.33
C HIS A 287 3.10 10.30 -4.53
N SER A 288 2.60 9.38 -5.36
CA SER A 288 1.16 9.20 -5.56
C SER A 288 0.47 8.73 -4.27
N GLN A 289 1.08 7.79 -3.54
CA GLN A 289 0.57 7.32 -2.24
C GLN A 289 0.62 8.42 -1.18
N GLN A 290 1.65 9.26 -1.14
CA GLN A 290 1.73 10.40 -0.23
C GLN A 290 0.60 11.40 -0.46
N TYR A 291 0.24 11.66 -1.72
CA TYR A 291 -0.92 12.48 -2.03
C TYR A 291 -2.22 11.86 -1.51
N LEU A 292 -2.43 10.56 -1.74
CA LEU A 292 -3.61 9.83 -1.26
C LEU A 292 -3.71 9.86 0.27
N PHE A 293 -2.59 9.61 0.95
CA PHE A 293 -2.44 9.69 2.39
C PHE A 293 -2.78 11.10 2.92
N THR A 294 -2.22 12.14 2.29
CA THR A 294 -2.45 13.54 2.68
C THR A 294 -3.93 13.90 2.55
N ARG A 295 -4.55 13.51 1.44
CA ARG A 295 -5.98 13.72 1.19
C ARG A 295 -6.83 12.99 2.24
N GLU A 296 -6.48 11.76 2.58
CA GLU A 296 -7.15 10.98 3.61
C GLU A 296 -7.10 11.66 4.99
N TYR A 297 -5.90 11.99 5.47
CA TYR A 297 -5.71 12.61 6.79
C TYR A 297 -6.23 14.05 6.88
N PHE A 298 -6.36 14.75 5.75
CA PHE A 298 -7.03 16.05 5.72
C PHE A 298 -8.53 15.94 6.04
N THR A 299 -9.17 14.89 5.53
CA THR A 299 -10.61 14.62 5.74
C THR A 299 -10.93 13.92 7.05
N ARG A 300 -9.94 13.26 7.68
CA ARG A 300 -10.11 12.59 8.96
C ARG A 300 -10.34 13.57 10.12
N SER A 301 -10.99 13.06 11.16
CA SER A 301 -11.21 13.81 12.40
C SER A 301 -9.87 14.31 12.96
N PRO A 302 -9.81 15.55 13.48
CA PRO A 302 -8.59 16.09 14.10
C PRO A 302 -8.24 15.40 15.43
N PHE A 303 -9.13 14.58 15.99
CA PHE A 303 -8.96 13.95 17.30
C PHE A 303 -8.49 12.50 17.19
N MET A 304 -7.77 12.07 18.21
CA MET A 304 -7.16 10.74 18.33
C MET A 304 -8.22 9.63 18.52
N PRO A 305 -7.98 8.37 18.09
CA PRO A 305 -8.92 7.25 18.14
C PRO A 305 -9.71 6.94 19.43
N PRO A 306 -9.36 7.35 20.67
CA PRO A 306 -10.33 7.24 21.78
C PRO A 306 -11.34 8.42 21.83
N ILE A 307 -10.93 9.63 21.44
CA ILE A 307 -11.74 10.86 21.50
C ILE A 307 -12.51 11.08 20.19
N SER A 308 -11.97 10.58 19.07
CA SER A 308 -12.61 10.64 17.76
C SER A 308 -13.91 9.86 17.70
N LEU A 309 -14.11 8.86 18.57
CA LEU A 309 -15.33 8.07 18.64
C LEU A 309 -16.57 8.96 18.82
N ILE A 310 -16.53 9.91 19.78
CA ILE A 310 -17.66 10.79 20.07
C ILE A 310 -17.95 11.70 18.87
N TYR A 311 -16.89 12.25 18.25
CA TYR A 311 -17.01 13.12 17.08
C TYR A 311 -17.58 12.37 15.87
N ASN A 312 -17.05 11.18 15.59
CA ASN A 312 -17.47 10.37 14.44
C ASN A 312 -18.90 9.83 14.64
N ILE A 313 -19.28 9.40 15.85
CA ILE A 313 -20.66 8.99 16.17
C ILE A 313 -21.63 10.16 16.05
N TYR A 314 -21.27 11.35 16.54
CA TYR A 314 -22.09 12.55 16.35
C TYR A 314 -22.28 12.88 14.86
N TYR A 315 -21.22 12.79 14.06
CA TYR A 315 -21.31 13.06 12.63
C TYR A 315 -22.12 11.99 11.88
N LEU A 316 -21.89 10.71 12.17
CA LEU A 316 -22.64 9.58 11.61
C LEU A 316 -24.12 9.63 12.00
N SER A 317 -24.45 9.93 13.25
CA SER A 317 -25.84 10.09 13.69
C SER A 317 -26.52 11.27 13.01
N ARG A 318 -25.84 12.41 12.87
CA ARG A 318 -26.34 13.56 12.10
C ARG A 318 -26.54 13.20 10.62
N MET A 319 -25.61 12.45 10.03
CA MET A 319 -25.68 11.99 8.65
C MET A 319 -26.84 11.00 8.46
N LEU A 320 -27.05 10.05 9.38
CA LEU A 320 -28.20 9.13 9.41
C LEU A 320 -29.52 9.89 9.53
N VAL A 321 -29.61 10.85 10.46
CA VAL A 321 -30.80 11.72 10.60
C VAL A 321 -31.04 12.52 9.32
N PHE A 322 -29.98 13.02 8.68
CA PHE A 322 -30.08 13.71 7.40
C PHE A 322 -30.52 12.76 6.27
N PHE A 323 -30.02 11.52 6.21
CA PHE A 323 -30.42 10.51 5.24
C PHE A 323 -31.89 10.12 5.42
N ILE A 324 -32.32 9.86 6.65
CA ILE A 324 -33.73 9.59 7.00
C ILE A 324 -34.63 10.79 6.64
N ARG A 325 -34.18 12.03 6.92
CA ARG A 325 -34.91 13.24 6.52
C ARG A 325 -34.88 13.51 5.01
N ARG A 326 -33.83 13.07 4.31
CA ARG A 326 -33.63 13.25 2.86
C ARG A 326 -34.41 12.24 2.03
N GLU A 327 -34.73 11.05 2.55
CA GLU A 327 -35.77 10.20 1.96
C GLU A 327 -37.16 10.87 1.99
N PHE A 328 -37.39 11.80 2.92
CA PHE A 328 -38.65 12.56 3.01
C PHE A 328 -38.67 13.87 2.20
N PHE A 329 -37.50 14.45 1.88
CA PHE A 329 -37.39 15.66 1.07
C PHE A 329 -36.40 15.44 -0.07
N HIS A 330 -36.95 15.20 -1.26
CA HIS A 330 -36.23 15.17 -2.54
C HIS A 330 -35.54 16.52 -2.80
N GLY A 331 -34.32 16.67 -2.29
CA GLY A 331 -33.47 17.83 -2.53
C GLY A 331 -32.04 17.36 -2.76
N SER A 332 -31.62 17.35 -4.03
CA SER A 332 -30.24 17.16 -4.44
C SER A 332 -29.38 18.34 -3.97
N ALA A 333 -28.94 18.31 -2.72
CA ALA A 333 -27.82 19.12 -2.29
C ALA A 333 -26.55 18.48 -2.83
N ASP A 334 -25.97 19.12 -3.84
CA ASP A 334 -24.64 18.87 -4.35
C ASP A 334 -23.65 18.89 -3.19
N ARG A 335 -23.10 17.71 -2.87
CA ARG A 335 -22.12 17.51 -1.81
C ARG A 335 -20.70 17.80 -2.32
N SER A 336 -20.55 18.45 -3.49
CA SER A 336 -19.27 18.83 -4.07
C SER A 336 -18.42 19.69 -3.11
N ALA A 337 -17.41 19.01 -2.55
CA ALA A 337 -16.09 19.52 -2.21
C ALA A 337 -15.96 20.51 -1.02
N LYS A 338 -15.84 19.94 0.18
CA LYS A 338 -14.90 20.44 1.21
C LYS A 338 -13.49 19.86 1.06
N THR A 339 -13.15 19.41 -0.15
CA THR A 339 -11.89 18.72 -0.41
C THR A 339 -11.05 19.57 -1.37
N PHE A 340 -9.95 20.11 -0.88
CA PHE A 340 -8.87 20.74 -1.66
C PHE A 340 -9.27 21.76 -2.75
N LYS A 341 -10.41 22.45 -2.63
CA LYS A 341 -10.69 23.65 -3.41
C LYS A 341 -10.39 24.87 -2.56
N ILE A 342 -9.51 25.74 -3.04
CA ILE A 342 -9.34 27.09 -2.48
C ILE A 342 -10.61 27.86 -2.87
N ILE A 343 -11.58 27.93 -1.96
CA ILE A 343 -12.92 28.51 -2.23
C ILE A 343 -12.88 30.04 -2.35
N ALA A 344 -11.78 30.70 -1.98
CA ALA A 344 -11.69 32.15 -1.99
C ALA A 344 -10.37 32.63 -2.59
N ILE A 345 -10.31 32.68 -3.92
CA ILE A 345 -9.32 33.48 -4.64
C ILE A 345 -10.01 34.81 -4.97
N ASN A 346 -9.45 35.94 -4.53
CA ASN A 346 -9.93 37.26 -4.97
C ASN A 346 -9.86 37.32 -6.50
N LYS A 347 -10.84 37.95 -7.17
CA LYS A 347 -10.87 38.01 -8.64
C LYS A 347 -9.57 38.55 -9.22
N ASP A 348 -9.00 39.58 -8.58
CA ASP A 348 -7.73 40.19 -8.99
C ASP A 348 -6.57 39.18 -8.91
N LEU A 349 -6.54 38.35 -7.85
CA LEU A 349 -5.51 37.32 -7.68
C LEU A 349 -5.69 36.21 -8.74
N LEU A 350 -6.94 35.84 -9.06
CA LEU A 350 -7.20 34.82 -10.08
C LEU A 350 -6.72 35.27 -11.47
N GLU A 351 -6.82 36.56 -11.74
CA GLU A 351 -6.36 37.17 -12.99
C GLU A 351 -4.82 37.16 -13.07
N GLU A 352 -4.14 37.54 -11.99
CA GLU A 352 -2.67 37.43 -11.87
C GLU A 352 -2.17 35.98 -12.03
N TRP A 353 -2.87 35.01 -11.45
CA TRP A 353 -2.53 33.59 -11.62
C TRP A 353 -2.70 33.12 -13.07
N ARG A 354 -3.72 33.60 -13.80
CA ARG A 354 -3.93 33.28 -15.22
C ARG A 354 -2.86 33.90 -16.10
N GLU A 355 -2.44 35.13 -15.81
CA GLU A 355 -1.33 35.78 -16.49
C GLU A 355 -0.03 34.98 -16.32
N PHE A 356 0.27 34.59 -15.07
CA PHE A 356 1.43 33.77 -14.76
C PHE A 356 1.40 32.42 -15.48
N GLU A 357 0.25 31.74 -15.50
CA GLU A 357 0.08 30.46 -16.19
C GLU A 357 0.32 30.60 -17.70
N GLY A 358 -0.25 31.63 -18.32
CA GLY A 358 -0.05 31.87 -19.76
C GLY A 358 1.39 32.27 -20.09
N ALA A 359 2.05 33.11 -19.29
CA ALA A 359 3.44 33.50 -19.49
C ALA A 359 4.41 32.32 -19.31
N SER A 360 4.13 31.45 -18.33
CA SER A 360 4.89 30.22 -18.09
C SER A 360 4.73 29.23 -19.24
N THR A 361 3.50 29.04 -19.72
CA THR A 361 3.19 28.17 -20.87
C THR A 361 3.89 28.67 -22.13
N TYR A 362 3.87 29.98 -22.37
CA TYR A 362 4.56 30.61 -23.48
C TYR A 362 6.08 30.40 -23.43
N THR A 363 6.68 30.59 -22.25
CA THR A 363 8.13 30.40 -22.05
C THR A 363 8.54 28.93 -22.23
N TYR A 364 7.73 28.00 -21.74
CA TYR A 364 7.92 26.56 -21.96
C TYR A 364 7.86 26.21 -23.44
N ALA A 365 6.84 26.66 -24.16
CA ALA A 365 6.69 26.42 -25.59
C ALA A 365 7.86 26.99 -26.41
N LEU A 366 8.32 28.20 -26.07
CA LEU A 366 9.52 28.79 -26.69
C LEU A 366 10.78 27.97 -26.46
N ASN A 367 10.97 27.44 -25.25
CA ASN A 367 12.12 26.59 -24.95
C ASN A 367 12.08 25.28 -25.75
N GLU A 368 10.91 24.65 -25.89
CA GLU A 368 10.78 23.48 -26.74
C GLU A 368 11.06 23.78 -28.22
N VAL A 369 10.53 24.90 -28.74
CA VAL A 369 10.86 25.35 -30.11
C VAL A 369 12.37 25.54 -30.29
N LYS A 370 13.06 26.11 -29.29
CA LYS A 370 14.53 26.29 -29.34
C LYS A 370 15.26 24.94 -29.35
N ILE A 371 14.83 23.98 -28.53
CA ILE A 371 15.41 22.63 -28.48
C ILE A 371 15.21 21.91 -29.81
N LEU A 372 14.00 21.94 -30.36
CA LEU A 372 13.66 21.33 -31.64
C LEU A 372 14.42 21.99 -32.80
N LYS A 373 14.56 23.33 -32.81
CA LYS A 373 15.40 24.03 -33.80
C LYS A 373 16.88 23.64 -33.67
N ALA A 374 17.41 23.54 -32.45
CA ALA A 374 18.78 23.11 -32.21
C ALA A 374 19.02 21.65 -32.65
N ALA A 375 18.04 20.76 -32.41
CA ALA A 375 18.07 19.38 -32.87
C ALA A 375 18.04 19.31 -34.40
N SER A 376 17.10 20.00 -35.05
CA SER A 376 17.01 20.10 -36.52
C SER A 376 18.32 20.61 -37.15
N GLN A 377 18.95 21.63 -36.57
CA GLN A 377 20.23 22.15 -37.05
C GLN A 377 21.39 21.14 -36.88
N LYS A 378 21.42 20.38 -35.78
CA LYS A 378 22.39 19.30 -35.57
C LYS A 378 22.20 18.17 -36.57
N PHE A 379 20.95 17.75 -36.83
CA PHE A 379 20.64 16.75 -37.84
C PHE A 379 21.02 17.20 -39.25
N LYS A 380 20.74 18.47 -39.60
CA LYS A 380 21.14 19.03 -40.90
C LYS A 380 22.67 19.04 -41.07
N LYS A 381 23.43 19.47 -40.06
CA LYS A 381 24.90 19.38 -40.08
C LYS A 381 25.43 17.94 -40.16
N GLY A 382 24.76 16.99 -39.51
CA GLY A 382 25.09 15.55 -39.59
C GLY A 382 24.82 14.94 -40.98
N SER A 383 23.74 15.38 -41.63
CA SER A 383 23.42 15.02 -43.01
C SER A 383 24.42 15.62 -44.00
N ASP A 384 24.77 16.91 -43.84
CA ASP A 384 25.72 17.61 -44.71
C ASP A 384 27.16 17.06 -44.59
N SER A 385 27.54 16.57 -43.40
CA SER A 385 28.82 15.87 -43.20
C SER A 385 28.81 14.44 -43.74
N SER A 386 27.66 13.78 -43.76
CA SER A 386 27.47 12.45 -44.36
C SER A 386 27.35 12.50 -45.89
N SER A 387 26.82 13.59 -46.47
CA SER A 387 26.78 13.81 -47.93
C SER A 387 28.16 14.10 -48.50
N THR A 388 29.09 14.65 -47.71
CA THR A 388 30.51 14.80 -48.10
C THR A 388 31.24 13.43 -48.21
N GLN A 389 30.67 12.34 -47.68
CA GLN A 389 31.19 10.97 -47.83
C GLN A 389 30.37 10.08 -48.79
N LYS A 390 29.24 10.57 -49.34
CA LYS A 390 28.31 9.79 -50.17
C LYS A 390 28.30 10.14 -51.67
N GLU A 391 29.31 10.85 -52.18
CA GLU A 391 29.51 10.98 -53.65
C GLU A 391 29.94 9.66 -54.33
N THR A 392 30.06 8.56 -53.59
CA THR A 392 30.21 7.20 -54.16
C THR A 392 29.18 6.23 -53.58
N LYS A 393 27.94 6.28 -54.09
CA LYS A 393 27.07 5.14 -54.45
C LYS A 393 25.60 5.58 -54.46
N ALA A 394 25.05 5.71 -55.66
CA ALA A 394 23.61 5.76 -55.89
C ALA A 394 22.98 4.42 -55.43
N GLY A 395 22.04 4.49 -54.49
CA GLY A 395 21.40 3.29 -53.93
C GLY A 395 20.13 3.52 -53.11
N ASN A 396 20.01 4.58 -52.31
CA ASN A 396 18.85 4.77 -51.43
C ASN A 396 18.20 6.16 -51.61
N SER A 397 17.47 6.37 -52.71
CA SER A 397 16.70 7.61 -52.92
C SER A 397 15.41 7.66 -52.07
N GLU A 398 14.87 6.50 -51.67
CA GLU A 398 13.65 6.43 -50.84
C GLU A 398 13.91 6.85 -49.39
N ASP A 399 14.95 6.33 -48.73
CA ASP A 399 15.32 6.72 -47.35
C ASP A 399 15.69 8.22 -47.25
N LEU A 400 16.29 8.79 -48.30
CA LEU A 400 16.63 10.21 -48.36
C LEU A 400 15.39 11.10 -48.55
N ASN A 401 14.41 10.63 -49.31
CA ASN A 401 13.13 11.33 -49.46
C ASN A 401 12.28 11.23 -48.19
N GLU A 402 12.26 10.07 -47.52
CA GLU A 402 11.57 9.90 -46.24
C GLU A 402 12.20 10.76 -45.13
N ALA A 403 13.53 10.86 -45.08
CA ALA A 403 14.22 11.77 -44.18
C ALA A 403 13.94 13.26 -44.51
N ALA A 404 13.85 13.61 -45.80
CA ALA A 404 13.52 14.97 -46.24
C ALA A 404 12.06 15.34 -45.90
N ASP A 405 11.12 14.41 -46.04
CA ASP A 405 9.72 14.61 -45.69
C ASP A 405 9.53 14.75 -44.17
N ASN A 406 10.22 13.93 -43.36
CA ASN A 406 10.24 14.07 -41.90
C ASN A 406 10.82 15.43 -41.45
N VAL A 407 11.85 15.95 -42.14
CA VAL A 407 12.39 17.29 -41.89
C VAL A 407 11.37 18.36 -42.25
N ARG A 408 10.65 18.18 -43.36
CA ARG A 408 9.59 19.09 -43.80
C ARG A 408 8.45 19.16 -42.79
N ASP A 409 8.00 18.01 -42.29
CA ASP A 409 6.96 17.90 -41.27
C ASP A 409 7.37 18.54 -39.94
N VAL A 410 8.61 18.34 -39.50
CA VAL A 410 9.16 19.02 -38.31
C VAL A 410 9.21 20.52 -38.51
N GLN A 411 9.58 20.99 -39.70
CA GLN A 411 9.68 22.41 -40.03
C GLN A 411 8.30 23.09 -40.13
N ASP A 412 7.31 22.39 -40.67
CA ASP A 412 5.92 22.82 -40.71
C ASP A 412 5.30 22.87 -39.31
N ASN A 413 5.56 21.86 -38.46
CA ASN A 413 5.11 21.87 -37.07
C ASN A 413 5.79 22.99 -36.25
N LEU A 414 7.06 23.25 -36.49
CA LEU A 414 7.77 24.40 -35.91
C LEU A 414 7.16 25.73 -36.36
N SER A 415 6.78 25.87 -37.63
CA SER A 415 6.17 27.09 -38.15
C SER A 415 4.78 27.34 -37.53
N LYS A 416 3.96 26.29 -37.42
CA LYS A 416 2.65 26.32 -36.76
C LYS A 416 2.79 26.71 -35.29
N LEU A 417 3.68 26.05 -34.56
CA LEU A 417 3.92 26.34 -33.14
C LEU A 417 4.43 27.78 -32.94
N ASN A 418 5.33 28.26 -33.80
CA ASN A 418 5.85 29.63 -33.75
C ASN A 418 4.75 30.67 -34.05
N SER A 419 3.80 30.35 -34.94
CA SER A 419 2.63 31.20 -35.19
C SER A 419 1.66 31.24 -34.00
N THR A 420 1.45 30.11 -33.32
CA THR A 420 0.64 30.03 -32.09
C THR A 420 1.29 30.84 -30.96
N ILE A 421 2.62 30.77 -30.85
CA ILE A 421 3.42 31.56 -29.92
C ILE A 421 3.30 33.06 -30.21
N GLU A 422 3.48 33.51 -31.46
CA GLU A 422 3.29 34.93 -31.80
C GLU A 422 1.83 35.39 -31.59
N GLY A 423 0.85 34.52 -31.82
CA GLY A 423 -0.55 34.76 -31.47
C GLY A 423 -0.77 34.97 -29.97
N MET A 424 -0.16 34.11 -29.13
CA MET A 424 -0.17 34.28 -27.68
C MET A 424 0.53 35.57 -27.25
N LYS A 425 1.66 35.92 -27.86
CA LYS A 425 2.42 37.15 -27.58
C LYS A 425 1.65 38.42 -27.93
N LEU A 426 0.93 38.43 -29.06
CA LEU A 426 0.02 39.51 -29.45
C LEU A 426 -1.17 39.61 -28.50
N GLY A 427 -1.74 38.47 -28.09
CA GLY A 427 -2.77 38.40 -27.06
C GLY A 427 -2.30 39.02 -25.74
N PHE A 428 -1.13 38.61 -25.25
CA PHE A 428 -0.51 39.16 -24.04
C PHE A 428 -0.21 40.66 -24.16
N LYS A 429 0.37 41.09 -25.28
CA LYS A 429 0.69 42.52 -25.50
C LYS A 429 -0.56 43.39 -25.51
N ASN A 430 -1.62 42.95 -26.19
CA ASN A 430 -2.88 43.71 -26.27
C ASN A 430 -3.61 43.73 -24.91
N TYR A 431 -3.49 42.66 -24.13
CA TYR A 431 -4.04 42.57 -22.78
C TYR A 431 -3.35 43.55 -21.81
N PHE A 432 -2.01 43.57 -21.75
CA PHE A 432 -1.25 44.52 -20.92
C PHE A 432 -1.50 46.00 -21.30
N ILE A 433 -1.70 46.29 -22.58
CA ILE A 433 -2.05 47.64 -23.05
C ILE A 433 -3.48 48.02 -22.62
N GLY A 434 -4.40 47.06 -22.54
CA GLY A 434 -5.76 47.25 -22.04
C GLY A 434 -5.81 47.53 -20.53
N GLU A 435 -5.06 46.75 -19.76
CA GLU A 435 -4.86 46.88 -18.31
C GLU A 435 -4.24 48.24 -17.93
N GLN A 436 -3.16 48.67 -18.61
CA GLN A 436 -2.57 49.99 -18.37
C GLN A 436 -3.54 51.14 -18.66
N LYS A 437 -4.41 51.00 -19.67
CA LYS A 437 -5.45 52.00 -19.96
C LYS A 437 -6.52 52.04 -18.87
N GLN A 438 -6.98 50.89 -18.36
CA GLN A 438 -7.94 50.85 -17.26
C GLN A 438 -7.36 51.36 -15.93
N HIS A 439 -6.12 50.99 -15.60
CA HIS A 439 -5.43 51.48 -14.41
C HIS A 439 -5.20 53.00 -14.47
N ASN A 440 -4.88 53.56 -15.65
CA ASN A 440 -4.73 55.00 -15.83
C ASN A 440 -6.08 55.75 -15.80
N MET A 441 -7.19 55.12 -16.18
CA MET A 441 -8.53 55.70 -16.04
C MET A 441 -9.03 55.70 -14.58
N LYS A 442 -8.75 54.65 -13.80
CA LYS A 442 -9.08 54.60 -12.36
C LYS A 442 -8.27 55.56 -11.49
N LYS A 443 -7.13 56.08 -11.97
CA LYS A 443 -6.35 57.14 -11.29
C LYS A 443 -6.78 58.57 -11.64
N LYS A 444 -7.64 58.74 -12.66
CA LYS A 444 -8.11 60.05 -13.15
C LYS A 444 -9.53 60.42 -12.71
N ASN A 445 -10.26 59.48 -12.11
CA ASN A 445 -11.48 59.70 -11.34
C ASN A 445 -11.17 59.47 -9.86
#